data_AF-A0A497BCX5-F1
#
_entry.id   AF-A0A497BCX5-F1
#
_cell.length_a   1.000
_cell.length_b   1.000
_cell.length_c   1.000
_cell.angle_alpha   90.00
_cell.angle_beta   90.00
_cell.angle_gamma   90.00
#
_symmetry.space_group_name_H-M   'P 1'
#
loop_
_entity.id
_entity.type
_entity.pdbx_description
1 polymer ?
#
loop_
_entity_poly.entity_id
_entity_poly.type
_entity_poly.pdbx_seq_one_letter_code
_entity_poly.pdbx_strand_id
1 'polypeptide(L)' 'MAETPKPEREVTILAMNDVPAIEPERAGKFDVLVTYRVGQYQSGTVRIPKEEFSEEKLKEAIRADIEKRFKYVGMKLKV' A
#
# COMPACT_ATOMS: atom_id res chain seq x y z
N MET A 1 -26.61 -6.10 12.77
CA MET A 1 -25.42 -5.23 12.81
C MET A 1 -24.27 -6.10 13.28
N ALA A 2 -23.51 -6.67 12.33
CA ALA A 2 -22.35 -7.49 12.66
C ALA A 2 -21.14 -6.57 12.58
N GLU A 3 -20.59 -6.22 13.73
CA GLU A 3 -19.31 -5.53 13.84
C GLU A 3 -18.26 -6.41 13.18
N THR A 4 -17.90 -6.09 11.94
CA THR A 4 -16.72 -6.63 11.27
C THR A 4 -15.55 -6.39 12.20
N PRO A 5 -14.90 -7.43 12.76
CA PRO A 5 -13.66 -7.23 13.49
C PRO A 5 -12.73 -6.56 12.50
N LYS A 6 -12.31 -5.32 12.79
CA LYS A 6 -11.17 -4.72 12.10
C LYS A 6 -10.05 -5.72 12.33
N PRO A 7 -9.66 -6.53 11.33
CA PRO A 7 -8.64 -7.51 11.58
C PRO A 7 -7.39 -6.66 11.80
N GLU A 8 -6.73 -6.83 12.93
CA GLU A 8 -5.33 -6.45 13.08
C GLU A 8 -4.59 -7.29 12.06
N ARG A 9 -4.58 -6.78 10.82
CA ARG A 9 -3.98 -7.45 9.68
C ARG A 9 -2.49 -7.27 9.88
N GLU A 10 -1.81 -8.33 10.30
CA GLU A 10 -0.37 -8.34 10.28
C GLU A 10 0.11 -8.05 8.85
N VAL A 11 0.86 -6.95 8.74
CA VAL A 11 1.47 -6.52 7.49
C VAL A 11 2.96 -6.79 7.57
N THR A 12 3.44 -7.73 6.76
CA THR A 12 4.87 -8.00 6.64
C THR A 12 5.43 -7.16 5.51
N ILE A 13 6.42 -6.33 5.81
CA ILE A 13 7.16 -5.62 4.78
C ILE A 13 8.14 -6.59 4.15
N LEU A 14 8.02 -6.80 2.84
CA LEU A 14 8.86 -7.72 2.08
C LEU A 14 10.10 -7.03 1.50
N ALA A 15 9.94 -5.80 1.05
CA ALA A 15 11.03 -5.02 0.46
C ALA A 15 10.74 -3.53 0.56
N MET A 16 11.81 -2.75 0.75
CA MET A 16 11.80 -1.29 0.59
C MET A 16 12.91 -0.94 -0.40
N ASN A 17 12.57 -0.23 -1.47
CA ASN A 17 13.54 0.22 -2.46
C ASN A 17 13.33 1.71 -2.73
N ASP A 18 14.42 2.45 -2.82
CA ASP A 18 14.38 3.82 -3.33
C ASP A 18 14.30 3.79 -4.86
N VAL A 19 13.28 4.44 -5.42
CA VAL A 19 13.09 4.58 -6.86
C VAL A 19 13.01 6.07 -7.21
N PRO A 20 13.46 6.50 -8.40
CA PRO A 20 13.22 7.87 -8.84
C PRO A 20 11.71 8.14 -8.92
N ALA A 21 11.30 9.34 -8.53
CA ALA A 21 9.91 9.76 -8.59
C ALA A 21 9.41 9.74 -10.05
N ILE A 22 8.18 9.24 -10.25
CA ILE A 22 7.58 9.17 -11.59
C ILE A 22 6.94 10.50 -11.98
N GLU A 23 6.47 11.29 -11.00
CA GLU A 23 5.88 12.59 -11.29
C GLU A 23 6.91 13.54 -11.93
N PRO A 24 6.59 14.16 -13.09
CA PRO A 24 7.50 15.07 -13.77
C PRO A 24 7.83 16.32 -12.94
N GLU A 25 6.91 16.73 -12.06
CA GLU A 25 7.10 17.84 -11.11
C GLU A 25 8.10 17.51 -10.00
N ARG A 26 8.46 16.23 -9.84
CA ARG A 26 9.37 15.72 -8.81
C ARG A 26 10.64 15.14 -9.44
N ALA A 27 11.01 15.62 -10.63
CA ALA A 27 12.26 15.23 -11.30
C ALA A 27 13.48 15.39 -10.36
N GLY A 28 14.26 14.32 -10.21
CA GLY A 28 15.42 14.27 -9.31
C GLY A 28 15.11 13.93 -7.85
N LYS A 29 13.83 13.77 -7.48
CA LYS A 29 13.41 13.29 -6.17
C LYS A 29 13.26 11.78 -6.17
N PHE A 30 13.32 11.20 -4.97
CA PHE A 30 13.19 9.76 -4.76
C PHE A 30 11.88 9.46 -4.03
N ASP A 31 11.31 8.32 -4.37
CA ASP A 31 10.20 7.69 -3.69
C ASP A 31 10.67 6.38 -3.07
N VAL A 32 10.16 6.07 -1.89
CA VAL A 32 10.31 4.77 -1.26
C VAL A 32 9.18 3.87 -1.77
N LEU A 33 9.56 2.88 -2.55
CA LEU A 33 8.70 1.79 -2.99
C LEU A 33 8.68 0.72 -1.89
N VAL A 34 7.57 0.61 -1.18
CA VAL A 34 7.39 -0.40 -0.14
C VAL A 34 6.48 -1.50 -0.65
N THR A 35 7.03 -2.70 -0.72
CA THR A 35 6.27 -3.92 -1.01
C THR A 35 5.93 -4.60 0.30
N TYR A 36 4.65 -4.86 0.52
CA TYR A 36 4.14 -5.47 1.73
C TYR A 36 3.23 -6.65 1.41
N ARG A 37 3.04 -7.51 2.41
CA ARG A 37 2.14 -8.65 2.38
C ARG A 37 1.16 -8.54 3.54
N VAL A 38 -0.11 -8.79 3.24
CA VAL A 38 -1.20 -8.84 4.19
C VAL A 38 -1.63 -10.29 4.34
N GLY A 39 -1.40 -10.87 5.52
CA GLY A 39 -1.58 -12.31 5.73
C GLY A 39 -0.71 -13.17 4.81
N GLN A 40 -1.20 -14.32 4.36
CA GLN A 40 -0.41 -15.26 3.54
C GLN A 40 -0.47 -15.01 2.02
N TYR A 41 -1.55 -14.41 1.50
CA TYR A 41 -1.85 -14.46 0.07
C TYR A 41 -1.95 -13.10 -0.63
N GLN A 42 -2.14 -12.00 0.11
CA GLN A 42 -2.33 -10.69 -0.49
C GLN A 42 -1.02 -9.91 -0.40
N SER A 43 -0.49 -9.47 -1.54
CA SER A 43 0.67 -8.57 -1.58
C SER A 43 0.28 -7.26 -2.24
N GLY A 44 0.91 -6.18 -1.80
CA GLY A 44 0.71 -4.83 -2.31
C GLY A 44 2.01 -4.08 -2.40
N THR A 45 1.98 -3.01 -3.19
CA THR A 45 3.12 -2.13 -3.34
C THR A 45 2.61 -0.70 -3.27
N VAL A 46 3.14 0.05 -2.32
CA VAL A 46 2.85 1.48 -2.16
C VAL A 46 4.11 2.28 -2.45
N ARG A 47 3.91 3.49 -2.97
CA ARG A 47 4.96 4.47 -3.21
C ARG A 47 4.73 5.64 -2.28
N ILE A 48 5.79 6.04 -1.60
CA ILE A 48 5.74 7.16 -0.67
C ILE A 48 6.91 8.08 -1.01
N PRO A 49 6.69 9.39 -1.19
CA PRO A 49 7.77 10.36 -1.30
C PRO A 49 8.81 10.17 -0.21
N LYS A 50 10.10 10.06 -0.57
CA LYS A 50 11.16 9.85 0.44
C LYS A 50 11.24 10.99 1.46
N GLU A 51 10.90 12.21 1.02
CA GLU A 51 10.81 13.41 1.87
C GLU A 51 9.71 13.31 2.94
N GLU A 52 8.66 12.54 2.68
CA GLU A 52 7.51 12.35 3.58
C GLU A 52 7.46 10.95 4.19
N PHE A 53 8.54 10.17 4.04
CA PHE A 53 8.55 8.80 4.50
C PHE A 53 8.59 8.77 6.04
N SER A 54 7.48 8.35 6.65
CA SER A 54 7.35 8.09 8.08
C SER A 54 6.54 6.81 8.31
N GLU A 55 6.66 6.24 9.51
CA GLU A 55 5.89 5.05 9.87
C GLU A 55 4.37 5.30 9.78
N GLU A 56 3.91 6.49 10.16
CA GLU A 56 2.51 6.89 10.08
C GLU A 56 2.02 6.94 8.63
N LYS A 57 2.77 7.64 7.76
CA LYS A 57 2.47 7.72 6.32
C LYS A 57 2.48 6.36 5.65
N LEU A 58 3.38 5.47 6.08
CA LEU A 58 3.44 4.10 5.60
C LEU A 58 2.19 3.31 5.99
N LYS A 59 1.78 3.38 7.25
CA LYS A 59 0.53 2.74 7.72
C LYS A 59 -0.69 3.28 6.97
N GLU A 60 -0.78 4.60 6.76
CA GLU A 60 -1.86 5.23 6.01
C GLU A 60 -1.89 4.78 4.54
N ALA A 61 -0.75 4.78 3.86
CA ALA A 61 -0.64 4.38 2.46
C ALA A 61 -1.03 2.90 2.26
N ILE A 62 -0.54 2.01 3.13
CA ILE A 62 -0.87 0.58 3.14
C ILE A 62 -2.37 0.39 3.36
N ARG A 63 -2.94 1.09 4.34
CA ARG A 63 -4.38 1.00 4.64
C ARG A 63 -5.24 1.47 3.46
N ALA A 64 -4.90 2.60 2.85
CA ALA A 64 -5.61 3.13 1.70
C ALA A 64 -5.54 2.19 0.48
N ASP A 65 -4.37 1.59 0.21
CA ASP A 65 -4.23 0.60 -0.86
C ASP A 65 -5.06 -0.66 -0.57
N ILE A 66 -5.02 -1.18 0.66
CA ILE A 66 -5.87 -2.30 1.09
C ILE A 66 -7.35 -1.99 0.84
N GLU A 67 -7.86 -0.85 1.30
CA GLU A 67 -9.27 -0.47 1.12
C GLU A 67 -9.65 -0.38 -0.37
N LYS A 68 -8.79 0.22 -1.20
CA LYS A 68 -8.99 0.29 -2.65
C LYS A 68 -9.07 -1.09 -3.28
N ARG A 69 -8.16 -2.01 -2.90
CA ARG A 69 -8.16 -3.38 -3.44
C ARG A 69 -9.37 -4.17 -2.97
N PHE A 70 -9.69 -4.10 -1.68
CA PHE A 70 -10.85 -4.80 -1.10
C PHE A 70 -12.18 -4.39 -1.75
N LYS A 71 -12.29 -3.14 -2.24
CA LYS A 71 -13.47 -2.69 -2.99
C LYS A 71 -13.78 -3.55 -4.22
N TYR A 72 -12.76 -4.09 -4.88
CA TYR A 72 -12.91 -4.89 -6.10
C TYR A 72 -12.80 -6.40 -5.84
N VAL A 73 -12.27 -6.81 -4.68
CA VAL A 73 -12.16 -8.22 -4.31
C VAL A 73 -13.56 -8.84 -4.22
N GLY A 74 -13.79 -9.88 -5.01
CA GLY A 74 -15.08 -10.58 -5.07
C GLY A 74 -16.09 -9.99 -6.06
N MET A 75 -15.78 -8.88 -6.74
CA MET A 75 -16.61 -8.40 -7.85
C MET A 75 -16.50 -9.36 -9.04
N LYS A 76 -17.63 -9.87 -9.51
CA LYS A 76 -17.73 -10.66 -10.73
C LYS A 76 -18.19 -9.75 -11.86
N LEU A 77 -17.28 -9.44 -12.78
CA LEU A 77 -17.59 -8.72 -14.02
C LEU A 77 -17.82 -9.76 -15.13
N LYS A 78 -18.89 -9.60 -15.92
CA LYS A 78 -19.01 -10.30 -17.20
C LYS A 78 -18.32 -9.43 -18.25
N VAL A 79 -17.27 -9.98 -18.85
CA VAL A 79 -16.59 -9.47 -20.04
C VAL A 79 -17.07 -10.24 -21.26
#